data_AF-A0A351VJ05-F1
#
_entry.id   AF-A0A351VJ05-F1
#
_cell.length_a   1.000
_cell.length_b   1.000
_cell.length_c   1.000
_cell.angle_alpha   90.00
_cell.angle_beta   90.00
_cell.angle_gamma   90.00
#
_symmetry.space_group_name_H-M   'P 1'
#
loop_
_entity.id
_entity.type
_entity.pdbx_description
1 polymer ?
#
loop_
_entity_poly.entity_id
_entity_poly.type
_entity_poly.pdbx_seq_one_letter_code
_entity_poly.pdbx_strand_id
1 'polypeptide(L)'
;EQLLIEEAVRFHNLLELPGKFRSPDQLFIKLIRDADKLDIWRVFTELQNLPPHQRASAATLGFADLPEVVSAACLDSLAAGTIVRLDSVRTLNDLRLLQISWAYDLTCATARKILLERGYIPALAAPLPEREDIGTAVSAALSSLAAISA
;
A
#
# COMPACT_ATOMS: atom_id res chain seq x y z
N GLU A 1 -1.01 -29.29 4.30
CA GLU A 1 -1.88 -28.11 4.56
C GLU A 1 -1.35 -27.21 5.67
N GLN A 2 -1.04 -27.74 6.88
CA GLN A 2 -0.52 -26.93 8.01
C GLN A 2 0.63 -25.98 7.62
N LEU A 3 1.62 -26.47 6.87
CA LEU A 3 2.76 -25.65 6.44
C LEU A 3 2.38 -24.48 5.52
N LEU A 4 1.38 -24.68 4.64
CA LEU A 4 0.87 -23.61 3.75
C LEU A 4 0.23 -22.49 4.58
N ILE A 5 -0.54 -22.86 5.60
CA ILE A 5 -1.19 -21.91 6.51
C ILE A 5 -0.14 -21.17 7.34
N GLU A 6 0.79 -21.91 7.97
CA GLU A 6 1.83 -21.33 8.81
C GLU A 6 2.70 -20.32 8.06
N GLU A 7 3.13 -20.64 6.84
CA GLU A 7 3.98 -19.73 6.05
C GLU A 7 3.18 -18.57 5.45
N ALA A 8 1.92 -18.77 5.04
CA ALA A 8 1.05 -17.67 4.63
C ALA A 8 0.88 -16.65 5.76
N VAL A 9 0.56 -17.13 6.99
CA VAL A 9 0.43 -16.25 8.16
C VAL A 9 1.77 -15.63 8.56
N ARG A 10 2.88 -16.38 8.51
CA ARG A 10 4.18 -15.84 8.89
C ARG A 10 4.68 -14.74 7.96
N PHE A 11 4.39 -14.85 6.67
CA PHE A 11 5.01 -14.00 5.63
C PHE A 11 4.07 -12.94 5.04
N HIS A 12 2.81 -12.86 5.44
CA HIS A 12 1.85 -11.94 4.82
C HIS A 12 2.19 -10.44 4.96
N ASN A 13 2.83 -10.02 6.05
CA ASN A 13 3.14 -8.62 6.28
C ASN A 13 4.64 -8.29 6.18
N LEU A 14 5.44 -9.19 5.61
CA LEU A 14 6.85 -8.88 5.35
C LEU A 14 6.98 -7.90 4.19
N LEU A 15 7.90 -6.94 4.29
CA LEU A 15 8.23 -6.07 3.16
C LEU A 15 8.78 -6.89 1.98
N GLU A 16 9.76 -7.76 2.27
CA GLU A 16 10.37 -8.65 1.28
C GLU A 16 10.20 -10.11 1.73
N LEU A 17 9.86 -10.96 0.76
CA LEU A 17 9.74 -12.39 1.01
C LEU A 17 11.12 -13.07 1.00
N PRO A 18 11.32 -14.14 1.81
CA PRO A 18 12.54 -14.92 1.74
C PRO A 18 12.68 -15.61 0.37
N GLY A 19 13.92 -15.81 -0.09
CA GLY A 19 14.17 -16.47 -1.38
C GLY A 19 13.82 -17.98 -1.41
N LYS A 20 13.49 -18.59 -0.27
CA LYS A 20 13.10 -20.00 -0.15
C LYS A 20 11.97 -20.15 0.87
N PHE A 21 11.00 -20.99 0.53
CA PHE A 21 9.86 -21.37 1.38
C PHE A 21 9.91 -22.87 1.65
N ARG A 22 9.31 -23.31 2.75
CA ARG A 22 9.15 -24.74 3.03
C ARG A 22 7.87 -25.27 2.38
N SER A 23 6.89 -24.41 2.16
CA SER A 23 5.65 -24.74 1.48
C SER A 23 5.91 -25.18 0.03
N PRO A 24 5.12 -26.14 -0.50
CA PRO A 24 5.28 -26.63 -1.87
C PRO A 24 4.94 -25.57 -2.93
N ASP A 25 4.11 -24.59 -2.57
CA ASP A 25 3.75 -23.45 -3.42
C ASP A 25 3.63 -22.17 -2.58
N GLN A 26 3.52 -21.03 -3.27
CA GLN A 26 3.41 -19.70 -2.68
C GLN A 26 2.02 -19.09 -2.85
N LEU A 27 1.03 -19.87 -3.29
CA LEU A 27 -0.28 -19.35 -3.67
C LEU A 27 -0.94 -18.63 -2.50
N PHE A 28 -1.00 -19.29 -1.34
CA PHE A 28 -1.62 -18.71 -0.14
C PHE A 28 -0.83 -17.53 0.44
N ILE A 29 0.50 -17.54 0.34
CA ILE A 29 1.33 -16.40 0.74
C ILE A 29 0.96 -15.17 -0.09
N LYS A 30 0.96 -15.30 -1.42
CA LYS A 30 0.63 -14.22 -2.35
C LYS A 30 -0.82 -13.74 -2.20
N LEU A 31 -1.75 -14.68 -2.08
CA LEU A 31 -3.17 -14.38 -1.93
C LEU A 31 -3.46 -13.58 -0.65
N ILE A 32 -2.93 -14.02 0.49
CA ILE A 32 -3.18 -13.35 1.78
C ILE A 32 -2.49 -11.99 1.83
N ARG A 33 -1.29 -11.83 1.26
CA ARG A 33 -0.62 -10.52 1.14
C ARG A 33 -1.48 -9.49 0.41
N ASP A 34 -2.04 -9.89 -0.73
CA ASP A 34 -2.87 -8.99 -1.54
C ASP A 34 -4.21 -8.70 -0.87
N ALA A 35 -4.82 -9.70 -0.22
CA ALA A 35 -6.07 -9.53 0.52
C ALA A 35 -5.90 -8.61 1.74
N ASP A 36 -4.80 -8.74 2.48
CA ASP A 36 -4.47 -7.92 3.64
C ASP A 36 -4.27 -6.45 3.24
N LYS A 37 -3.54 -6.18 2.16
CA LYS A 37 -3.39 -4.82 1.61
C LYS A 37 -4.74 -4.19 1.22
N LEU A 38 -5.62 -4.97 0.58
CA LEU A 38 -6.99 -4.52 0.24
C LEU A 38 -7.81 -4.19 1.49
N ASP A 39 -7.66 -4.96 2.56
CA ASP A 39 -8.31 -4.69 3.83
C ASP A 39 -7.78 -3.43 4.49
N ILE A 40 -6.45 -3.26 4.54
CA ILE A 40 -5.78 -2.06 5.08
C ILE A 40 -6.21 -0.81 4.30
N TRP A 41 -6.22 -0.85 2.96
CA TRP A 41 -6.67 0.28 2.14
C TRP A 41 -8.13 0.64 2.44
N ARG A 42 -9.02 -0.33 2.59
CA ARG A 42 -10.41 -0.08 2.98
C ARG A 42 -10.46 0.62 4.33
N VAL A 43 -9.81 0.07 5.36
CA VAL A 43 -9.82 0.62 6.72
C VAL A 43 -9.27 2.05 6.73
N PHE A 44 -8.15 2.31 6.06
CA PHE A 44 -7.53 3.63 6.06
C PHE A 44 -8.37 4.68 5.33
N THR A 45 -8.95 4.32 4.18
CA THR A 45 -9.84 5.21 3.42
C THR A 45 -11.20 5.40 4.09
N GLU A 46 -11.69 4.46 4.89
CA GLU A 46 -12.88 4.68 5.72
C GLU A 46 -12.58 5.59 6.91
N LEU A 47 -11.43 5.41 7.57
CA LEU A 47 -10.99 6.23 8.69
C LEU A 47 -10.78 7.69 8.30
N GLN A 48 -10.23 7.98 7.11
CA GLN A 48 -10.01 9.36 6.68
C GLN A 48 -11.33 10.15 6.53
N ASN A 49 -12.44 9.45 6.23
CA ASN A 49 -13.77 10.03 6.11
C ASN A 49 -14.39 10.36 7.48
N LEU A 50 -13.82 9.85 8.57
CA LEU A 50 -14.25 10.19 9.91
C LEU A 50 -13.68 11.54 10.36
N PRO A 51 -14.38 12.28 11.23
CA PRO A 51 -13.84 13.44 11.91
C PRO A 51 -12.52 13.11 12.63
N PRO A 52 -11.54 14.03 12.72
CA PRO A 52 -10.23 13.75 13.31
C PRO A 52 -10.28 13.10 14.71
N HIS A 53 -11.24 13.50 15.55
CA HIS A 53 -11.41 12.96 16.90
C HIS A 53 -11.93 11.51 16.96
N GLN A 54 -12.41 10.96 15.84
CA GLN A 54 -12.88 9.58 15.71
C GLN A 54 -11.89 8.69 14.96
N ARG A 55 -10.80 9.26 14.45
CA ARG A 55 -9.76 8.49 13.74
C ARG A 55 -8.93 7.72 14.75
N ALA A 56 -8.88 6.39 14.59
CA ALA A 56 -8.07 5.54 15.44
C ALA A 56 -6.57 5.83 15.25
N SER A 57 -5.89 6.30 16.30
CA SER A 57 -4.45 6.62 16.27
C SER A 57 -3.56 5.42 15.90
N ALA A 58 -4.03 4.19 16.10
CA ALA A 58 -3.27 2.99 15.74
C ALA A 58 -3.11 2.84 14.22
N ALA A 59 -4.14 3.22 13.44
CA ALA A 59 -4.11 3.12 11.99
C ALA A 59 -3.16 4.14 11.33
N THR A 60 -2.89 5.24 12.02
CA THR A 60 -1.95 6.28 11.56
C THR A 60 -0.51 6.04 12.01
N LEU A 61 -0.27 4.96 12.78
CA LEU A 61 1.02 4.62 13.40
C LEU A 61 1.62 5.78 14.23
N GLY A 62 0.78 6.74 14.67
CA GLY A 62 1.22 7.91 15.42
C GLY A 62 1.96 8.97 14.61
N PHE A 63 2.03 8.87 13.28
CA PHE A 63 2.63 9.92 12.45
C PHE A 63 1.80 11.21 12.48
N ALA A 64 2.48 12.35 12.41
CA ALA A 64 1.85 13.66 12.43
C ALA A 64 1.15 13.99 11.09
N ASP A 65 -0.02 14.61 11.17
CA ASP A 65 -0.73 15.16 10.01
C ASP A 65 -0.19 16.56 9.71
N LEU A 66 0.76 16.64 8.78
CA LEU A 66 1.41 17.89 8.37
C LEU A 66 1.05 18.14 6.89
N PRO A 67 0.04 18.98 6.58
CA PRO A 67 -0.58 19.03 5.27
C PRO A 67 0.40 19.17 4.10
N GLU A 68 1.39 20.04 4.21
CA GLU A 68 2.34 20.36 3.14
C GLU A 68 3.59 19.47 3.09
N VAL A 69 3.79 18.60 4.08
CA VAL A 69 5.07 17.91 4.28
C VAL A 69 5.04 16.52 3.65
N VAL A 70 5.88 16.35 2.63
CA VAL A 70 6.17 15.08 1.96
C VAL A 70 7.68 14.91 1.89
N SER A 71 8.18 13.79 2.38
CA SER A 71 9.60 13.44 2.37
C SER A 71 10.03 13.08 0.95
N ALA A 72 11.13 13.68 0.47
CA ALA A 72 11.69 13.41 -0.85
C ALA A 72 11.95 11.91 -1.06
N ALA A 73 12.53 11.22 -0.08
CA ALA A 73 12.80 9.78 -0.16
C ALA A 73 11.55 8.93 -0.42
N CYS A 74 10.39 9.30 0.14
CA CYS A 74 9.13 8.61 -0.10
C CYS A 74 8.58 8.88 -1.50
N LEU A 75 8.64 10.14 -1.94
CA LEU A 75 8.20 10.53 -3.27
C LEU A 75 9.10 9.91 -4.36
N ASP A 76 10.41 9.94 -4.18
CA ASP A 76 11.39 9.37 -5.11
C ASP A 76 11.19 7.85 -5.26
N SER A 77 10.93 7.15 -4.15
CA SER A 77 10.66 5.70 -4.19
C SER A 77 9.40 5.38 -4.99
N LEU A 78 8.32 6.14 -4.75
CA LEU A 78 7.06 5.98 -5.48
C LEU A 78 7.26 6.29 -6.97
N ALA A 79 7.91 7.40 -7.30
CA ALA A 79 8.19 7.82 -8.67
C ALA A 79 9.07 6.79 -9.42
N ALA A 80 9.98 6.12 -8.71
CA ALA A 80 10.83 5.07 -9.25
C ALA A 80 10.12 3.72 -9.42
N GLY A 81 8.84 3.60 -9.07
CA GLY A 81 8.10 2.33 -9.16
C GLY A 81 8.48 1.32 -8.07
N THR A 82 8.98 1.80 -6.93
CA THR A 82 9.48 0.96 -5.82
C THR A 82 8.64 1.16 -4.56
N ILE A 83 8.67 0.16 -3.67
CA ILE A 83 7.95 0.25 -2.39
C ILE A 83 8.63 1.26 -1.48
N VAL A 84 7.87 2.24 -0.99
CA VAL A 84 8.36 3.15 0.06
C VAL A 84 8.56 2.34 1.34
N ARG A 85 9.74 2.49 1.94
CA ARG A 85 10.06 1.82 3.20
C ARG A 85 9.51 2.59 4.38
N LEU A 86 9.02 1.88 5.40
CA LEU A 86 8.46 2.48 6.62
C LEU A 86 9.51 3.31 7.39
N ASP A 87 10.78 2.94 7.32
CA ASP A 87 11.90 3.69 7.93
C ASP A 87 12.14 5.08 7.30
N SER A 88 11.60 5.34 6.12
CA SER A 88 11.61 6.66 5.46
C SER A 88 10.40 7.52 5.80
N VAL A 89 9.34 6.96 6.39
CA VAL A 89 8.07 7.66 6.67
C VAL A 89 8.24 8.62 7.86
N ARG A 90 7.83 9.88 7.69
CA ARG A 90 7.86 10.90 8.75
C ARG A 90 6.49 11.52 9.02
N THR A 91 5.60 11.53 8.03
CA THR A 91 4.27 12.15 8.12
C THR A 91 3.16 11.23 7.64
N LEU A 92 1.90 11.62 7.86
CA LEU A 92 0.77 10.90 7.26
C LEU A 92 0.78 10.94 5.73
N ASN A 93 1.31 11.98 5.12
CA ASN A 93 1.47 12.00 3.67
C ASN A 93 2.48 10.95 3.21
N ASP A 94 3.60 10.79 3.91
CA ASP A 94 4.56 9.73 3.61
C ASP A 94 3.94 8.33 3.79
N LEU A 95 3.08 8.15 4.81
CA LEU A 95 2.35 6.91 5.03
C LEU A 95 1.36 6.62 3.89
N ARG A 96 0.73 7.67 3.32
CA ARG A 96 -0.12 7.55 2.13
C ARG A 96 0.71 7.14 0.91
N LEU A 97 1.87 7.77 0.68
CA LEU A 97 2.76 7.36 -0.42
C LEU A 97 3.22 5.91 -0.28
N LEU A 98 3.51 5.47 0.96
CA LEU A 98 3.83 4.07 1.24
C LEU A 98 2.68 3.14 0.87
N GLN A 99 1.47 3.43 1.33
CA GLN A 99 0.30 2.61 0.99
C GLN A 99 0.01 2.60 -0.51
N ILE A 100 0.21 3.72 -1.22
CA ILE A 100 0.04 3.79 -2.67
C ILE A 100 1.11 2.92 -3.36
N SER A 101 2.36 2.95 -2.89
CA SER A 101 3.45 2.19 -3.49
C SER A 101 3.22 0.68 -3.46
N TRP A 102 2.43 0.15 -2.52
CA TRP A 102 2.06 -1.27 -2.48
C TRP A 102 1.34 -1.78 -3.73
N ALA A 103 0.82 -0.89 -4.58
CA ALA A 103 0.34 -1.22 -5.93
C ALA A 103 1.38 -2.00 -6.76
N TYR A 104 2.67 -1.70 -6.56
CA TYR A 104 3.77 -2.37 -7.27
C TYR A 104 4.04 -3.80 -6.79
N ASP A 105 3.57 -4.18 -5.59
CA ASP A 105 3.78 -5.51 -4.99
C ASP A 105 2.50 -6.38 -5.06
N LEU A 106 1.44 -5.96 -5.74
CA LEU A 106 0.26 -6.82 -5.94
C LEU A 106 0.56 -7.94 -6.92
N THR A 107 0.15 -9.16 -6.61
CA THR A 107 0.45 -10.34 -7.45
C THR A 107 -0.77 -10.91 -8.17
N CYS A 108 -1.97 -10.70 -7.64
CA CYS A 108 -3.21 -11.25 -8.16
C CYS A 108 -3.96 -10.25 -9.04
N ALA A 109 -4.33 -10.66 -10.25
CA ALA A 109 -5.11 -9.82 -11.17
C ALA A 109 -6.45 -9.36 -10.56
N THR A 110 -7.12 -10.25 -9.82
CA THR A 110 -8.35 -9.91 -9.09
C THR A 110 -8.13 -8.82 -8.06
N ALA A 111 -7.01 -8.86 -7.31
CA ALA A 111 -6.71 -7.83 -6.33
C ALA A 111 -6.46 -6.47 -6.97
N ARG A 112 -5.72 -6.43 -8.09
CA ARG A 112 -5.50 -5.21 -8.90
C ARG A 112 -6.83 -4.63 -9.41
N LYS A 113 -7.73 -5.48 -9.91
CA LYS A 113 -9.07 -5.08 -10.34
C LYS A 113 -9.88 -4.47 -9.20
N ILE A 114 -9.93 -5.13 -8.04
CA ILE A 114 -10.65 -4.63 -6.85
C ILE A 114 -10.08 -3.28 -6.42
N LEU A 115 -8.76 -3.13 -6.40
CA LEU A 115 -8.10 -1.86 -6.05
C LEU A 115 -8.54 -0.71 -6.96
N LEU A 116 -8.60 -0.95 -8.27
CA LEU A 116 -9.07 0.03 -9.26
C LEU A 116 -10.56 0.34 -9.09
N GLU A 117 -11.43 -0.68 -9.01
CA GLU A 117 -12.88 -0.53 -8.89
C GLU A 117 -13.30 0.20 -7.62
N ARG A 118 -12.55 0.01 -6.53
CA ARG A 118 -12.81 0.67 -5.24
C ARG A 118 -12.24 2.08 -5.14
N GLY A 119 -11.37 2.48 -6.06
CA GLY A 119 -10.79 3.83 -6.08
C GLY A 119 -9.92 4.16 -4.87
N TYR A 120 -9.26 3.16 -4.25
CA TYR A 120 -8.49 3.43 -3.02
C TYR A 120 -7.25 4.30 -3.25
N ILE A 121 -6.53 4.14 -4.36
CA ILE A 121 -5.36 5.01 -4.64
C ILE A 121 -5.79 6.48 -4.78
N PRO A 122 -6.81 6.84 -5.61
CA PRO A 122 -7.33 8.21 -5.64
C PRO A 122 -7.78 8.71 -4.26
N ALA A 123 -8.45 7.87 -3.48
CA ALA A 123 -8.90 8.23 -2.14
C ALA A 123 -7.74 8.51 -1.17
N LEU A 124 -6.64 7.74 -1.24
CA LEU A 124 -5.43 7.97 -0.46
C LEU A 124 -4.65 9.20 -0.92
N ALA A 125 -4.70 9.52 -2.21
CA ALA A 125 -4.00 10.65 -2.80
C ALA A 125 -4.73 11.98 -2.60
N ALA A 126 -6.05 11.97 -2.45
CA ALA A 126 -6.88 13.17 -2.29
C ALA A 126 -6.40 14.19 -1.22
N PRO A 127 -5.89 13.79 -0.04
CA PRO A 127 -5.38 14.73 0.96
C PRO A 127 -3.90 15.11 0.78
N LEU A 128 -3.21 14.60 -0.25
CA LEU A 128 -1.82 14.99 -0.53
C LEU A 128 -1.76 16.43 -1.08
N PRO A 129 -0.63 17.15 -0.90
CA PRO A 129 -0.45 18.47 -1.52
C PRO A 129 -0.66 18.44 -3.03
N GLU A 130 -1.27 19.51 -3.56
CA GLU A 130 -1.41 19.72 -5.00
C GLU A 130 -0.05 20.09 -5.63
N ARG A 131 0.76 19.07 -5.89
CA ARG A 131 2.04 19.18 -6.59
C ARG A 131 2.08 18.25 -7.80
N GLU A 132 2.66 18.75 -8.89
CA GLU A 132 2.75 18.02 -10.16
C GLU A 132 3.52 16.70 -10.00
N ASP A 133 4.64 16.71 -9.27
CA ASP A 133 5.48 15.54 -9.04
C ASP A 133 4.75 14.41 -8.28
N ILE A 134 3.95 14.77 -7.28
CA ILE A 134 3.06 13.83 -6.57
C ILE A 134 2.01 13.27 -7.54
N GLY A 135 1.35 14.12 -8.31
CA GLY A 135 0.35 13.71 -9.29
C GLY A 135 0.90 12.72 -10.32
N THR A 136 2.09 12.99 -10.85
CA THR A 136 2.80 12.10 -11.78
C THR A 136 3.12 10.75 -11.13
N ALA A 137 3.66 10.74 -9.91
CA ALA A 137 4.01 9.50 -9.22
C ALA A 137 2.78 8.64 -8.90
N VAL A 138 1.68 9.26 -8.45
CA VAL A 138 0.40 8.57 -8.20
C VAL A 138 -0.20 8.01 -9.49
N SER A 139 -0.14 8.78 -10.58
CA SER A 139 -0.60 8.33 -11.89
C SER A 139 0.20 7.10 -12.38
N ALA A 140 1.52 7.12 -12.21
CA ALA A 140 2.37 5.97 -12.54
C ALA A 140 2.01 4.71 -11.73
N ALA A 141 1.72 4.86 -10.44
CA ALA A 141 1.24 3.75 -9.60
C ALA A 141 -0.09 3.17 -10.12
N LEU A 142 -1.05 4.02 -10.49
CA LEU A 142 -2.31 3.58 -11.10
C LEU A 142 -2.11 2.85 -12.43
N SER A 143 -1.28 3.41 -13.31
CA SER A 143 -0.98 2.79 -14.61
C SER A 143 -0.32 1.41 -14.47
N SER A 144 0.48 1.18 -13.42
CA SER A 144 1.09 -0.12 -13.14
C SER A 144 0.09 -1.25 -12.90
N LEU A 145 -1.14 -0.92 -12.47
CA LEU A 145 -2.20 -1.89 -12.21
C LEU A 145 -2.84 -2.43 -13.49
N ALA A 146 -2.87 -1.64 -14.56
CA ALA A 146 -3.46 -2.01 -15.85
C ALA A 146 -2.53 -2.86 -16.73
N ALA A 147 -1.21 -2.77 -16.51
CA ALA A 147 -0.20 -3.33 -17.41
C ALA A 147 -0.07 -4.86 -17.39
N ILE A 148 -0.75 -5.57 -16.49
CA ILE A 148 -0.63 -7.03 -16.33
C ILE A 148 -2.02 -7.65 -16.33
N SER A 149 -2.67 -7.63 -17.51
CA SER A 149 -3.81 -8.49 -17.82
C SER A 149 -3.37 -9.44 -18.92
N ALA A 150 -2.81 -10.58 -18.54
CA ALA A 150 -2.51 -11.71 -19.42
C ALA A 150 -2.91 -13.00 -18.71
#